data_AF-A0A2E1A7N1-F1
#
_entry.id   AF-A0A2E1A7N1-F1
#
_cell.length_a   1.000
_cell.length_b   1.000
_cell.length_c   1.000
_cell.angle_alpha   90.00
_cell.angle_beta   90.00
_cell.angle_gamma   90.00
#
_symmetry.space_group_name_H-M   'P 1'
#
loop_
_entity.id
_entity.type
_entity.pdbx_description
1 polymer ?
#
loop_
_entity_poly.entity_id
_entity_poly.type
_entity_poly.pdbx_seq_one_letter_code
_entity_poly.pdbx_strand_id
1 'polypeptide(L)'
;MAIRIVEQGIQAVQNGNRDEARRLLRYALKEDLSPSLRATTLMWLAETGDDISFKVDCYRQAADADPQNNDVQQRLSYWLSQQLPSAQPPQGTPPQAMPPQGMPQAAPPSQQNVPISYPTQGYNVAPPSSMPPGALPTAPNASQQVGMGQNQGPMQIQGQQRVVGVLGGPLGDGSGFFVTREGLVATTRAVTGSQPRVSVDLLSGHRLVGEVVRSFPQYDVSLVKVNANVEHLATVSPSPYLQPDAPIVVTMHGGKGLRSKRRNTRSAINDNLWFPTVIHRNELDAGGAPVYDEHNLLVGMITRNTSRTNDYAYGLHISQVYRCVEQYAQESQQVQGQKTTTCTNCGAISRAPQYGAFYCETCGSTLPYAENVTRYPLPNAAALYQENMHRPCPNCQAQVGYYDSRCLRCGHDITTPAQQ
;
A
#
# COMPACT_ATOMS: atom_id res chain seq x y z
N MET A 1 -18.66 -2.37 32.68
CA MET A 1 -17.61 -1.88 31.75
C MET A 1 -17.75 -2.46 30.36
N ALA A 2 -18.04 -3.76 30.23
CA ALA A 2 -18.15 -4.44 28.92
C ALA A 2 -19.13 -3.78 27.93
N ILE A 3 -20.29 -3.29 28.39
CA ILE A 3 -21.27 -2.57 27.54
C ILE A 3 -20.64 -1.39 26.79
N ARG A 4 -19.87 -0.53 27.49
CA ARG A 4 -19.21 0.62 26.85
C ARG A 4 -18.18 0.20 25.80
N ILE A 5 -17.50 -0.94 26.01
CA ILE A 5 -16.52 -1.46 25.05
C ILE A 5 -17.23 -1.99 23.80
N VAL A 6 -18.40 -2.64 23.97
CA VAL A 6 -19.24 -3.06 22.84
C VAL A 6 -19.71 -1.84 22.04
N GLU A 7 -20.23 -0.81 22.71
CA GLU A 7 -20.68 0.45 22.06
C GLU A 7 -19.55 1.11 21.26
N GLN A 8 -18.35 1.21 21.84
CA GLN A 8 -17.16 1.74 21.15
C GLN A 8 -16.77 0.87 19.95
N GLY A 9 -16.83 -0.45 20.09
CA GLY A 9 -16.57 -1.40 19.01
C GLY A 9 -17.54 -1.21 17.85
N ILE A 10 -18.84 -1.06 18.13
CA ILE A 10 -19.88 -0.80 17.14
C ILE A 10 -19.64 0.53 16.43
N GLN A 11 -19.35 1.60 17.19
CA GLN A 11 -19.05 2.90 16.61
C GLN A 11 -17.81 2.85 15.70
N ALA A 12 -16.79 2.08 16.07
CA ALA A 12 -15.62 1.87 15.23
C ALA A 12 -15.96 1.13 13.93
N VAL A 13 -16.89 0.15 13.93
CA VAL A 13 -17.38 -0.48 12.69
C VAL A 13 -18.07 0.55 11.81
N GLN A 14 -18.96 1.36 12.38
CA GLN A 14 -19.73 2.39 11.65
C GLN A 14 -18.81 3.46 11.03
N ASN A 15 -17.71 3.79 11.69
CA ASN A 15 -16.70 4.71 11.19
C ASN A 15 -15.73 4.08 10.16
N GLY A 16 -15.90 2.81 9.81
CA GLY A 16 -15.04 2.09 8.87
C GLY A 16 -13.69 1.64 9.46
N ASN A 17 -13.45 1.85 10.75
CA ASN A 17 -12.22 1.42 11.43
C ASN A 17 -12.34 -0.05 11.89
N ARG A 18 -12.28 -0.96 10.91
CA ARG A 18 -12.52 -2.40 11.10
C ARG A 18 -11.53 -3.07 12.05
N ASP A 19 -10.26 -2.66 12.05
CA ASP A 19 -9.23 -3.25 12.91
C ASP A 19 -9.45 -2.91 14.39
N GLU A 20 -9.76 -1.64 14.68
CA GLU A 20 -10.03 -1.21 16.05
C GLU A 20 -11.35 -1.80 16.56
N ALA A 21 -12.39 -1.83 15.72
CA ALA A 21 -13.64 -2.49 16.04
C ALA A 21 -13.44 -3.96 16.40
N ARG A 22 -12.68 -4.70 15.58
CA ARG A 22 -12.37 -6.11 15.83
C ARG A 22 -11.64 -6.30 17.16
N ARG A 23 -10.70 -5.42 17.49
CA ARG A 23 -9.96 -5.45 18.76
C ARG A 23 -10.89 -5.26 19.97
N LEU A 24 -11.74 -4.22 19.93
CA LEU A 24 -12.66 -3.88 21.02
C LEU A 24 -13.73 -4.97 21.22
N LEU A 25 -14.36 -5.44 20.14
CA LEU A 25 -15.40 -6.48 20.20
C LEU A 25 -14.83 -7.82 20.72
N ARG A 26 -13.64 -8.22 20.28
CA ARG A 26 -12.95 -9.41 20.84
C ARG A 26 -12.58 -9.26 22.31
N TYR A 27 -12.25 -8.04 22.74
CA TYR A 27 -12.00 -7.77 24.15
C TYR A 27 -13.28 -7.90 24.97
N ALA A 28 -14.39 -7.31 24.52
CA ALA A 28 -15.68 -7.40 25.18
C ALA A 28 -16.18 -8.85 25.33
N LEU A 29 -15.96 -9.72 24.33
CA LEU A 29 -16.37 -11.12 24.37
C LEU A 29 -15.66 -11.99 25.42
N LYS A 30 -14.56 -11.50 26.01
CA LYS A 30 -13.85 -12.16 27.12
C LYS A 30 -14.50 -11.87 28.48
N GLU A 31 -15.31 -10.84 28.57
CA GLU A 31 -16.07 -10.50 29.77
C GLU A 31 -17.38 -11.30 29.81
N ASP A 32 -18.00 -11.35 30.99
CA ASP A 32 -19.32 -11.96 31.15
C ASP A 32 -20.40 -11.02 30.57
N LEU A 33 -20.95 -11.39 29.42
CA LEU A 33 -21.97 -10.63 28.69
C LEU A 33 -23.31 -11.36 28.80
N SER A 34 -24.41 -10.61 28.88
CA SER A 34 -25.73 -11.21 28.74
C SER A 34 -25.84 -11.93 27.38
N PRO A 35 -26.62 -13.03 27.28
CA PRO A 35 -26.75 -13.80 26.05
C PRO A 35 -27.08 -12.94 24.82
N SER A 36 -28.02 -12.01 24.95
CA SER A 36 -28.43 -11.07 23.91
C SER A 36 -27.33 -10.08 23.49
N LEU A 37 -26.57 -9.55 24.45
CA LEU A 37 -25.46 -8.63 24.15
C LEU A 37 -24.27 -9.37 23.54
N ARG A 38 -24.03 -10.62 23.94
CA ARG A 38 -23.02 -11.49 23.33
C ARG A 38 -23.35 -11.78 21.87
N ALA A 39 -24.60 -12.13 21.57
CA ALA A 39 -25.09 -12.32 20.20
C ALA A 39 -24.90 -11.05 19.37
N THR A 40 -25.30 -9.89 19.89
CA THR A 40 -25.11 -8.59 19.21
C THR A 40 -23.62 -8.29 18.94
N THR A 41 -22.75 -8.55 19.92
CA THR A 41 -21.29 -8.31 19.79
C THR A 41 -20.68 -9.20 18.71
N LEU A 42 -21.11 -10.48 18.64
CA LEU A 42 -20.66 -11.43 17.61
C LEU A 42 -21.15 -11.05 16.21
N MET A 43 -22.39 -10.55 16.08
CA MET A 43 -22.90 -10.03 14.81
C MET A 43 -22.05 -8.87 14.29
N TRP A 44 -21.75 -7.88 15.13
CA TRP A 44 -20.90 -6.75 14.74
C TRP A 44 -19.45 -7.18 14.47
N LEU A 45 -18.96 -8.19 15.18
CA LEU A 45 -17.63 -8.75 14.92
C LEU A 45 -17.54 -9.38 13.52
N ALA A 46 -18.62 -10.04 13.07
CA ALA A 46 -18.71 -10.61 11.71
C ALA A 46 -18.52 -9.54 10.63
N GLU A 47 -19.02 -8.31 10.85
CA GLU A 47 -18.90 -7.20 9.89
C GLU A 47 -17.49 -6.63 9.78
N THR A 48 -16.58 -7.00 10.68
CA THR A 48 -15.18 -6.56 10.61
C THR A 48 -14.35 -7.35 9.60
N GLY A 49 -14.80 -8.52 9.14
CA GLY A 49 -14.05 -9.41 8.23
C GLY A 49 -14.74 -9.60 6.88
N ASP A 50 -13.94 -9.80 5.83
CA ASP A 50 -14.45 -10.07 4.47
C ASP A 50 -14.55 -11.57 4.15
N ASP A 51 -13.95 -12.43 4.99
CA ASP A 51 -13.97 -13.87 4.83
C ASP A 51 -15.34 -14.46 5.20
N ILE A 52 -15.97 -15.15 4.25
CA ILE A 52 -17.29 -15.77 4.41
C ILE A 52 -17.27 -16.82 5.51
N SER A 53 -16.17 -17.59 5.65
CA SER A 53 -16.08 -18.62 6.69
C SER A 53 -16.08 -18.01 8.09
N PHE A 54 -15.30 -16.95 8.29
CA PHE A 54 -15.28 -16.16 9.52
C PHE A 54 -16.66 -15.57 9.87
N LYS A 55 -17.39 -15.05 8.88
CA LYS A 55 -18.75 -14.53 9.09
C LYS A 55 -19.71 -15.62 9.58
N VAL A 56 -19.70 -16.78 8.91
CA VAL A 56 -20.55 -17.93 9.29
C VAL A 56 -20.24 -18.39 10.72
N ASP A 57 -18.97 -18.47 11.10
CA ASP A 57 -18.58 -18.88 12.46
C ASP A 57 -19.05 -17.88 13.53
N CYS A 58 -18.98 -16.57 13.25
CA CYS A 58 -19.49 -15.54 14.16
C CYS A 58 -21.02 -15.63 14.31
N TYR A 59 -21.77 -15.82 13.22
CA TYR A 59 -23.23 -15.92 13.28
C TYR A 59 -23.70 -17.22 13.93
N ARG A 60 -22.99 -18.35 13.76
CA ARG A 60 -23.27 -19.59 14.51
C ARG A 60 -23.12 -19.38 16.02
N GLN A 61 -22.00 -18.80 16.45
CA GLN A 61 -21.79 -18.48 17.86
C GLN A 61 -22.83 -17.48 18.39
N ALA A 62 -23.29 -16.53 17.56
CA ALA A 62 -24.34 -15.60 17.94
C ALA A 62 -25.69 -16.31 18.11
N ALA A 63 -26.01 -17.28 17.23
CA ALA A 63 -27.23 -18.07 17.29
C ALA A 63 -27.26 -18.99 18.51
N ASP A 64 -26.11 -19.56 18.88
CA ASP A 64 -25.96 -20.36 20.09
C ASP A 64 -26.11 -19.51 21.36
N ALA A 65 -25.62 -18.26 21.33
CA ALA A 65 -25.75 -17.33 22.45
C ALA A 65 -27.19 -16.85 22.65
N ASP A 66 -27.92 -16.52 21.58
CA ASP A 66 -29.32 -16.08 21.65
C ASP A 66 -30.18 -16.76 20.57
N PRO A 67 -30.70 -17.98 20.83
CA PRO A 67 -31.47 -18.74 19.86
C PRO A 67 -32.78 -18.07 19.43
N GLN A 68 -33.30 -17.12 20.22
CA GLN A 68 -34.54 -16.39 19.92
C GLN A 68 -34.31 -15.18 19.01
N ASN A 69 -33.05 -14.85 18.69
CA ASN A 69 -32.73 -13.71 17.84
C ASN A 69 -32.93 -14.02 16.34
N ASN A 70 -34.08 -13.62 15.81
CA ASN A 70 -34.45 -13.84 14.41
C ASN A 70 -33.49 -13.19 13.39
N ASP A 71 -32.87 -12.04 13.72
CA ASP A 71 -31.93 -11.36 12.79
C ASP A 71 -30.65 -12.19 12.60
N VAL A 72 -30.14 -12.82 13.66
CA VAL A 72 -28.99 -13.74 13.58
C VAL A 72 -29.31 -14.93 12.67
N GLN A 73 -30.48 -15.54 12.83
CA GLN A 73 -30.90 -16.70 12.02
C GLN A 73 -31.02 -16.33 10.54
N GLN A 74 -31.62 -15.17 10.23
CA GLN A 74 -31.73 -14.67 8.86
C GLN A 74 -30.36 -14.42 8.22
N ARG A 75 -29.44 -13.75 8.93
CA ARG A 75 -28.09 -13.50 8.41
C ARG A 75 -27.27 -14.79 8.25
N LEU A 76 -27.39 -15.74 9.19
CA LEU A 76 -26.72 -17.03 9.08
C LEU A 76 -27.18 -17.80 7.84
N SER A 77 -28.49 -17.89 7.61
CA SER A 77 -29.05 -18.55 6.41
C SER A 77 -28.61 -17.89 5.11
N TYR A 78 -28.55 -16.55 5.06
CA TYR A 78 -28.00 -15.81 3.92
C TYR A 78 -26.56 -16.25 3.62
N TRP A 79 -25.66 -16.23 4.61
CA TRP A 79 -24.26 -16.58 4.39
C TRP A 79 -24.03 -18.07 4.09
N LEU A 80 -24.86 -18.98 4.62
CA LEU A 80 -24.81 -20.40 4.27
C LEU A 80 -25.23 -20.63 2.80
N SER A 81 -26.22 -19.89 2.30
CA SER A 81 -26.62 -20.00 0.88
C SER A 81 -25.51 -19.55 -0.09
N GLN A 82 -24.66 -18.60 0.32
CA GLN A 82 -23.53 -18.12 -0.48
C GLN A 82 -22.39 -19.14 -0.59
N GLN A 83 -22.34 -20.13 0.31
CA GLN A 83 -21.32 -21.20 0.27
C GLN A 83 -21.68 -22.35 -0.69
N LEU A 84 -22.91 -22.39 -1.21
CA LEU A 84 -23.30 -23.41 -2.16
C LEU A 84 -22.56 -23.17 -3.48
N PRO A 85 -21.87 -24.19 -4.04
CA PRO A 85 -21.29 -24.09 -5.37
C PRO A 85 -22.37 -23.63 -6.35
N SER A 86 -22.08 -22.62 -7.17
CA SER A 86 -22.99 -22.20 -8.23
C SER A 86 -23.34 -23.43 -9.05
N ALA A 87 -24.60 -23.87 -9.01
CA ALA A 87 -25.03 -25.00 -9.81
C ALA A 87 -24.63 -24.71 -11.26
N GLN A 88 -23.75 -25.53 -11.82
CA GLN A 88 -23.35 -25.38 -13.21
C GLN A 88 -24.64 -25.38 -14.04
N PRO A 89 -24.84 -24.39 -14.92
CA PRO A 89 -26.02 -24.38 -15.78
C PRO A 89 -26.08 -25.73 -16.50
N PRO A 90 -27.26 -26.37 -16.56
CA PRO A 90 -27.40 -27.70 -17.14
C PRO A 90 -26.77 -27.67 -18.54
N GLN A 91 -25.74 -28.50 -18.73
CA GLN A 91 -25.14 -28.71 -20.04
C GLN A 91 -26.26 -29.19 -20.96
N GLY A 92 -26.67 -28.31 -21.89
CA GLY A 92 -27.71 -28.59 -22.85
C GLY A 92 -27.37 -29.89 -23.57
N THR A 93 -28.28 -30.86 -23.49
CA THR A 93 -28.26 -32.04 -24.34
C THR A 93 -28.23 -31.59 -25.81
N PRO A 94 -27.32 -32.14 -26.63
CA PRO A 94 -27.27 -31.78 -28.04
C PRO A 94 -28.61 -32.11 -28.70
N PRO A 95 -29.18 -31.18 -29.51
CA PRO A 95 -30.49 -31.39 -30.10
C PRO A 95 -30.47 -32.56 -31.09
N GLN A 96 -31.37 -33.52 -30.87
CA GLN A 96 -31.70 -34.54 -31.86
C GLN A 96 -32.27 -33.86 -33.12
N ALA A 97 -31.71 -34.23 -34.26
CA ALA A 97 -32.11 -33.74 -35.58
C ALA A 97 -33.57 -34.12 -35.89
N MET A 98 -34.42 -33.11 -36.08
CA MET A 98 -35.74 -33.24 -36.70
C MET A 98 -35.66 -32.96 -38.21
N PRO A 99 -36.54 -33.60 -39.03
CA PRO A 99 -36.57 -33.45 -40.48
C PRO A 99 -37.20 -32.10 -40.93
N PRO A 100 -36.96 -31.68 -42.19
CA PRO A 100 -37.18 -30.32 -42.63
C PRO A 100 -38.64 -30.07 -43.01
N GLN A 101 -39.30 -29.14 -42.30
CA GLN A 101 -40.51 -28.48 -42.78
C GLN A 101 -40.20 -27.01 -43.01
N GLY A 102 -40.32 -26.61 -44.28
CA GLY A 102 -40.00 -25.27 -44.75
C GLY A 102 -40.97 -24.22 -44.24
N MET A 103 -40.44 -23.02 -44.00
CA MET A 103 -41.18 -21.76 -43.94
C MET A 103 -40.18 -20.57 -43.93
N PRO A 104 -40.64 -19.30 -44.07
CA PRO A 104 -40.19 -18.44 -45.16
C PRO A 104 -39.06 -17.47 -44.80
N GLN A 105 -38.48 -16.96 -45.89
CA GLN A 105 -37.46 -15.94 -46.01
C GLN A 105 -37.83 -14.65 -45.24
N ALA A 106 -37.04 -14.32 -44.21
CA ALA A 106 -37.10 -13.04 -43.49
C ALA A 106 -36.01 -12.09 -43.99
N ALA A 107 -36.41 -10.84 -44.20
CA ALA A 107 -35.61 -9.74 -44.76
C ALA A 107 -34.48 -9.28 -43.83
N PRO A 108 -33.38 -8.71 -44.38
CA PRO A 108 -32.26 -8.22 -43.59
C PRO A 108 -32.56 -6.86 -42.92
N PRO A 109 -32.05 -6.61 -41.71
CA PRO A 109 -32.15 -5.31 -41.08
C PRO A 109 -31.21 -4.30 -41.74
N SER A 110 -31.77 -3.14 -42.06
CA SER A 110 -31.07 -1.96 -42.56
C SER A 110 -30.15 -1.37 -41.49
N GLN A 111 -28.89 -1.15 -41.87
CA GLN A 111 -27.93 -0.38 -41.08
C GLN A 111 -28.29 1.10 -41.14
N GLN A 112 -28.64 1.66 -39.98
CA GLN A 112 -28.93 3.08 -39.82
C GLN A 112 -27.64 3.81 -39.46
N ASN A 113 -27.06 4.48 -40.45
CA ASN A 113 -25.89 5.35 -40.34
C ASN A 113 -26.31 6.65 -39.62
N VAL A 114 -25.70 6.94 -38.47
CA VAL A 114 -25.91 8.21 -37.74
C VAL A 114 -24.63 9.04 -37.83
N PRO A 115 -24.64 10.23 -38.46
CA PRO A 115 -23.47 11.10 -38.50
C PRO A 115 -23.33 11.86 -37.17
N ILE A 116 -22.18 11.66 -36.51
CA ILE A 116 -21.76 12.46 -35.35
C ILE A 116 -21.05 13.71 -35.89
N SER A 117 -21.69 14.86 -35.74
CA SER A 117 -21.12 16.18 -35.98
C SER A 117 -20.50 16.72 -34.69
N TYR A 118 -19.20 17.00 -34.71
CA TYR A 118 -18.48 17.70 -33.64
C TYR A 118 -18.52 19.21 -33.89
N PRO A 119 -18.90 20.06 -32.92
CA PRO A 119 -18.69 21.50 -33.03
C PRO A 119 -17.24 21.85 -32.66
N THR A 120 -16.48 22.29 -33.67
CA THR A 120 -15.21 23.02 -33.52
C THR A 120 -15.52 24.45 -33.06
N GLN A 121 -15.31 24.76 -31.78
CA GLN A 121 -15.19 26.14 -31.32
C GLN A 121 -13.71 26.51 -31.20
N GLY A 122 -13.24 27.30 -32.16
CA GLY A 122 -11.95 27.98 -32.08
C GLY A 122 -12.07 29.22 -31.21
N TYR A 123 -11.40 29.23 -30.06
CA TYR A 123 -11.09 30.45 -29.33
C TYR A 123 -9.69 30.91 -29.74
N ASN A 124 -9.66 31.88 -30.64
CA ASN A 124 -8.49 32.66 -30.99
C ASN A 124 -8.33 33.74 -29.90
N VAL A 125 -7.37 33.57 -28.99
CA VAL A 125 -7.00 34.61 -28.02
C VAL A 125 -5.67 35.20 -28.46
N ALA A 126 -5.71 36.47 -28.86
CA ALA A 126 -4.53 37.26 -29.19
C ALA A 126 -3.64 37.47 -27.95
N PRO A 127 -2.30 37.48 -28.09
CA PRO A 127 -1.40 37.80 -26.99
C PRO A 127 -1.32 39.32 -26.78
N PRO A 128 -1.42 39.85 -25.54
CA PRO A 128 -1.05 41.23 -25.25
C PRO A 128 0.47 41.35 -25.03
N SER A 129 1.04 42.18 -25.89
CA SER A 129 2.18 43.11 -25.73
C SER A 129 2.94 43.14 -24.39
N SER A 130 4.24 42.84 -24.52
CA SER A 130 5.41 43.59 -23.99
C SER A 130 5.24 44.42 -22.71
N MET A 131 5.94 44.01 -21.64
CA MET A 131 6.41 44.88 -20.57
C MET A 131 7.95 44.92 -20.51
N PRO A 132 8.54 46.04 -20.07
CA PRO A 132 9.98 46.31 -20.15
C PRO A 132 10.80 45.73 -18.98
N PRO A 133 12.12 45.58 -19.12
CA PRO A 133 12.98 45.01 -18.08
C PRO A 133 13.38 46.08 -17.04
N GLY A 134 12.90 45.91 -15.81
CA GLY A 134 13.38 46.62 -14.62
C GLY A 134 14.46 45.81 -13.92
N ALA A 135 15.64 46.41 -13.78
CA ALA A 135 16.82 45.85 -13.13
C ALA A 135 16.62 45.66 -11.62
N LEU A 136 17.16 44.56 -11.08
CA LEU A 136 17.38 44.34 -9.66
C LEU A 136 18.88 44.11 -9.39
N PRO A 137 19.40 44.56 -8.23
CA PRO A 137 20.82 44.55 -7.92
C PRO A 137 21.33 43.16 -7.52
N THR A 138 22.50 42.84 -8.06
CA THR A 138 23.32 41.67 -7.77
C THR A 138 23.94 41.78 -6.37
N ALA A 139 23.65 40.83 -5.48
CA ALA A 139 24.45 40.57 -4.29
C ALA A 139 25.40 39.39 -4.56
N PRO A 140 26.68 39.45 -4.15
CA PRO A 140 27.62 38.37 -4.36
C PRO A 140 27.54 37.40 -3.19
N ASN A 141 27.34 36.10 -3.44
CA ASN A 141 27.79 35.12 -2.46
C ASN A 141 28.18 33.76 -3.05
N ALA A 142 29.47 33.47 -2.86
CA ALA A 142 30.17 32.19 -2.77
C ALA A 142 29.56 30.96 -3.44
N SER A 143 30.09 30.66 -4.63
CA SER A 143 30.03 29.36 -5.29
C SER A 143 30.85 28.29 -4.55
N GLN A 144 30.18 27.37 -3.86
CA GLN A 144 30.65 25.99 -3.76
C GLN A 144 30.20 25.27 -5.04
N GLN A 145 31.14 25.08 -5.97
CA GLN A 145 30.95 24.29 -7.17
C GLN A 145 30.84 22.80 -6.79
N VAL A 146 29.61 22.32 -6.66
CA VAL A 146 29.32 20.89 -6.77
C VAL A 146 29.42 20.56 -8.26
N GLY A 147 30.44 19.78 -8.63
CA GLY A 147 30.71 19.38 -10.00
C GLY A 147 29.49 18.73 -10.65
N MET A 148 29.09 19.26 -11.80
CA MET A 148 28.01 18.71 -12.62
C MET A 148 28.39 17.27 -13.02
N GLY A 149 27.57 16.32 -12.58
CA GLY A 149 27.78 14.89 -12.76
C GLY A 149 27.86 14.50 -14.23
N GLN A 150 28.97 13.89 -14.61
CA GLN A 150 29.03 13.10 -15.83
C GLN A 150 28.01 11.95 -15.70
N ASN A 151 27.18 11.74 -16.73
CA ASN A 151 26.31 10.57 -16.87
C ASN A 151 27.18 9.31 -16.92
N GLN A 152 27.58 8.79 -15.78
CA GLN A 152 28.23 7.49 -15.67
C GLN A 152 27.17 6.43 -15.94
N GLY A 153 27.45 5.56 -16.92
CA GLY A 153 26.64 4.38 -17.18
C GLY A 153 26.47 3.52 -15.92
N PRO A 154 25.49 2.61 -15.90
CA PRO A 154 25.22 1.78 -14.73
C PRO A 154 26.47 0.98 -14.34
N MET A 155 26.84 1.06 -13.07
CA MET A 155 27.97 0.31 -12.52
C MET A 155 27.63 -1.18 -12.54
N GLN A 156 28.48 -2.02 -13.13
CA GLN A 156 28.36 -3.47 -13.03
C GLN A 156 28.96 -3.93 -11.71
N ILE A 157 28.16 -4.57 -10.86
CA ILE A 157 28.60 -5.14 -9.60
C ILE A 157 28.95 -6.61 -9.83
N GLN A 158 30.24 -6.93 -9.82
CA GLN A 158 30.75 -8.29 -9.96
C GLN A 158 30.83 -8.98 -8.58
N GLY A 159 30.41 -10.25 -8.51
CA GLY A 159 30.50 -11.08 -7.31
C GLY A 159 29.21 -11.21 -6.49
N GLN A 160 29.26 -11.96 -5.38
CA GLN A 160 28.12 -12.28 -4.51
C GLN A 160 27.67 -11.09 -3.62
N GLN A 161 27.74 -9.86 -4.11
CA GLN A 161 27.27 -8.69 -3.37
C GLN A 161 25.74 -8.63 -3.39
N ARG A 162 25.13 -9.34 -2.44
CA ARG A 162 23.67 -9.43 -2.29
C ARG A 162 23.11 -8.40 -1.33
N VAL A 163 23.92 -7.96 -0.36
CA VAL A 163 23.54 -7.06 0.73
C VAL A 163 24.21 -5.71 0.53
N VAL A 164 23.46 -4.64 0.77
CA VAL A 164 23.91 -3.25 0.72
C VAL A 164 23.62 -2.55 2.04
N GLY A 165 24.38 -1.52 2.37
CA GLY A 165 24.06 -0.58 3.43
C GLY A 165 23.13 0.50 2.91
N VAL A 166 22.15 0.90 3.71
CA VAL A 166 21.28 2.04 3.41
C VAL A 166 21.49 3.06 4.52
N LEU A 167 22.11 4.18 4.16
CA LEU A 167 22.63 5.20 5.07
C LEU A 167 21.83 6.50 4.96
N GLY A 168 21.86 7.29 6.04
CA GLY A 168 21.21 8.61 6.11
C GLY A 168 19.72 8.54 6.47
N GLY A 169 19.27 7.38 6.98
CA GLY A 169 17.94 7.18 7.52
C GLY A 169 17.71 7.89 8.86
N PRO A 170 16.47 8.31 9.18
CA PRO A 170 16.17 8.96 10.46
C PRO A 170 16.33 8.03 11.68
N LEU A 171 16.28 6.71 11.46
CA LEU A 171 16.47 5.70 12.52
C LEU A 171 17.87 5.07 12.50
N GLY A 172 18.81 5.69 11.78
CA GLY A 172 20.17 5.20 11.60
C GLY A 172 20.36 4.34 10.37
N ASP A 173 21.56 3.81 10.25
CA ASP A 173 21.98 3.00 9.11
C ASP A 173 21.36 1.59 9.18
N GLY A 174 20.85 1.13 8.04
CA GLY A 174 20.27 -0.20 7.90
C GLY A 174 20.90 -0.99 6.78
N SER A 175 20.31 -2.15 6.53
CA SER A 175 20.67 -3.03 5.42
C SER A 175 19.58 -3.01 4.36
N GLY A 176 19.95 -3.45 3.16
CA GLY A 176 19.03 -3.78 2.09
C GLY A 176 19.62 -4.88 1.23
N PHE A 177 18.85 -5.36 0.27
CA PHE A 177 19.32 -6.34 -0.71
C PHE A 177 18.66 -6.13 -2.06
N PHE A 178 19.35 -6.55 -3.12
CA PHE A 178 18.84 -6.44 -4.48
C PHE A 178 17.69 -7.44 -4.71
N VAL A 179 16.59 -6.93 -5.24
CA VAL A 179 15.39 -7.70 -5.64
C VAL A 179 15.22 -7.76 -7.16
N THR A 180 15.91 -6.90 -7.92
CA THR A 180 15.99 -7.00 -9.38
C THR A 180 17.42 -6.77 -9.87
N ARG A 181 17.74 -7.28 -11.06
CA ARG A 181 19.09 -7.16 -11.64
C ARG A 181 19.43 -5.73 -12.05
N GLU A 182 18.41 -4.91 -12.29
CA GLU A 182 18.52 -3.51 -12.72
C GLU A 182 18.72 -2.56 -11.52
N GLY A 183 19.08 -3.06 -10.35
CA GLY A 183 19.41 -2.22 -9.20
C GLY A 183 18.20 -1.75 -8.39
N LEU A 184 17.14 -2.55 -8.29
CA LEU A 184 16.10 -2.30 -7.29
C LEU A 184 16.48 -2.99 -5.98
N VAL A 185 16.55 -2.23 -4.90
CA VAL A 185 16.90 -2.67 -3.54
C VAL A 185 15.66 -2.65 -2.66
N ALA A 186 15.42 -3.72 -1.92
CA ALA A 186 14.45 -3.74 -0.84
C ALA A 186 15.14 -3.48 0.51
N THR A 187 14.53 -2.63 1.32
CA THR A 187 14.92 -2.33 2.70
C THR A 187 13.67 -2.00 3.52
N THR A 188 13.82 -1.62 4.79
CA THR A 188 12.68 -1.20 5.61
C THR A 188 12.30 0.26 5.39
N ARG A 189 11.02 0.58 5.61
CA ARG A 189 10.58 1.98 5.66
C ARG A 189 11.15 2.69 6.88
N ALA A 190 11.34 2.00 7.99
CA ALA A 190 12.03 2.50 9.17
C ALA A 190 13.41 3.12 8.83
N VAL A 191 14.17 2.47 7.93
CA VAL A 191 15.48 2.94 7.49
C VAL A 191 15.36 4.16 6.58
N THR A 192 14.52 4.11 5.54
CA THR A 192 14.42 5.24 4.58
C THR A 192 13.65 6.44 5.14
N GLY A 193 12.72 6.20 6.07
CA GLY A 193 11.82 7.19 6.64
C GLY A 193 10.96 7.89 5.59
N SER A 194 11.10 9.22 5.54
CA SER A 194 10.45 10.11 4.57
C SER A 194 11.44 10.72 3.59
N GLN A 195 12.66 10.21 3.51
CA GLN A 195 13.67 10.76 2.61
C GLN A 195 13.41 10.27 1.17
N PRO A 196 13.38 11.18 0.17
CA PRO A 196 13.19 10.77 -1.23
C PRO A 196 14.46 10.11 -1.80
N ARG A 197 15.62 10.36 -1.18
CA ARG A 197 16.91 9.82 -1.57
C ARG A 197 17.67 9.34 -0.35
N VAL A 198 18.41 8.25 -0.53
CA VAL A 198 19.26 7.65 0.50
C VAL A 198 20.63 7.34 -0.08
N SER A 199 21.66 7.25 0.76
CA SER A 199 22.96 6.76 0.31
C SER A 199 22.98 5.23 0.42
N VAL A 200 23.37 4.55 -0.64
CA VAL A 200 23.48 3.09 -0.69
C VAL A 200 24.95 2.72 -0.74
N ASP A 201 25.44 2.03 0.28
CA ASP A 201 26.82 1.58 0.40
C ASP A 201 26.93 0.13 -0.08
N LEU A 202 27.81 -0.13 -1.02
CA LEU A 202 28.08 -1.48 -1.54
C LEU A 202 29.17 -2.13 -0.70
N LEU A 203 29.19 -3.47 -0.65
CA LEU A 203 30.28 -4.19 0.03
C LEU A 203 31.67 -3.95 -0.60
N SER A 204 31.72 -3.41 -1.82
CA SER A 204 32.97 -2.97 -2.47
C SER A 204 33.51 -1.66 -1.91
N GLY A 205 32.78 -0.99 -1.02
CA GLY A 205 33.10 0.35 -0.49
C GLY A 205 32.63 1.50 -1.39
N HIS A 206 31.98 1.21 -2.52
CA HIS A 206 31.39 2.25 -3.37
C HIS A 206 30.06 2.73 -2.77
N ARG A 207 29.89 4.04 -2.71
CA ARG A 207 28.66 4.69 -2.28
C ARG A 207 27.90 5.25 -3.47
N LEU A 208 26.65 4.83 -3.62
CA LEU A 208 25.72 5.28 -4.65
C LEU A 208 24.61 6.13 -4.02
N VAL A 209 23.99 6.99 -4.81
CA VAL A 209 22.73 7.64 -4.41
C VAL A 209 21.57 6.78 -4.90
N GLY A 210 20.71 6.37 -3.99
CA GLY A 210 19.47 5.65 -4.28
C GLY A 210 18.25 6.55 -4.17
N GLU A 211 17.28 6.35 -5.06
CA GLU A 211 15.98 7.03 -5.04
C GLU A 211 14.91 6.12 -4.45
N VAL A 212 14.15 6.60 -3.47
CA VAL A 212 13.04 5.85 -2.90
C VAL A 212 11.85 5.93 -3.85
N VAL A 213 11.65 4.88 -4.64
CA VAL A 213 10.64 4.84 -5.72
C VAL A 213 9.26 4.39 -5.24
N ARG A 214 9.18 3.69 -4.10
CA ARG A 214 7.94 3.26 -3.47
C ARG A 214 8.17 2.85 -2.02
N SER A 215 7.23 3.12 -1.13
CA SER A 215 7.22 2.58 0.24
C SER A 215 5.87 1.97 0.61
N PHE A 216 5.88 0.89 1.38
CA PHE A 216 4.70 0.19 1.88
C PHE A 216 4.70 0.25 3.42
N PRO A 217 4.18 1.35 4.00
CA PRO A 217 4.12 1.57 5.45
C PRO A 217 3.61 0.36 6.24
N GLN A 218 2.56 -0.26 5.73
CA GLN A 218 1.85 -1.36 6.37
C GLN A 218 2.69 -2.65 6.49
N TYR A 219 3.72 -2.78 5.66
CA TYR A 219 4.64 -3.92 5.67
C TYR A 219 6.06 -3.53 6.09
N ASP A 220 6.28 -2.26 6.42
CA ASP A 220 7.61 -1.69 6.65
C ASP A 220 8.59 -2.00 5.51
N VAL A 221 8.15 -1.90 4.25
CA VAL A 221 9.01 -2.10 3.07
C VAL A 221 9.26 -0.77 2.38
N SER A 222 10.47 -0.54 1.89
CA SER A 222 10.78 0.51 0.93
C SER A 222 11.63 -0.04 -0.19
N LEU A 223 11.32 0.41 -1.41
CA LEU A 223 12.01 0.06 -2.64
C LEU A 223 12.87 1.24 -3.06
N VAL A 224 14.16 0.99 -3.24
CA VAL A 224 15.17 2.00 -3.56
C VAL A 224 15.79 1.63 -4.90
N LYS A 225 15.71 2.54 -5.88
CA LYS A 225 16.35 2.38 -7.18
C LYS A 225 17.76 2.95 -7.12
N VAL A 226 18.75 2.17 -7.52
CA VAL A 226 20.15 2.61 -7.67
C VAL A 226 20.62 2.42 -9.11
N ASN A 227 21.60 3.23 -9.54
CA ASN A 227 22.22 3.11 -10.86
C ASN A 227 23.32 2.03 -10.87
N ALA A 228 22.91 0.78 -10.63
CA ALA A 228 23.79 -0.37 -10.61
C ALA A 228 23.10 -1.60 -11.20
N ASN A 229 23.87 -2.46 -11.86
CA ASN A 229 23.42 -3.76 -12.35
C ASN A 229 24.09 -4.88 -11.57
N VAL A 230 23.31 -5.91 -11.23
CA VAL A 230 23.77 -7.06 -10.45
C VAL A 230 23.65 -8.33 -11.29
N GLU A 231 24.71 -9.11 -11.32
CA GLU A 231 24.79 -10.34 -12.10
C GLU A 231 23.90 -11.45 -11.51
N HIS A 232 23.91 -11.60 -10.18
CA HIS A 232 23.22 -12.65 -9.47
C HIS A 232 22.36 -12.11 -8.32
N LEU A 233 21.06 -12.43 -8.37
CA LEU A 233 20.15 -12.22 -7.24
C LEU A 233 20.26 -13.38 -6.25
N ALA A 234 19.80 -13.15 -5.03
CA ALA A 234 19.62 -14.22 -4.06
C ALA A 234 18.54 -15.21 -4.55
N THR A 235 18.82 -16.51 -4.43
CA THR A 235 17.83 -17.55 -4.73
C THR A 235 16.73 -17.50 -3.68
N VAL A 236 15.46 -17.36 -4.11
CA VAL A 236 14.31 -17.26 -3.22
C VAL A 236 13.84 -18.65 -2.81
N SER A 237 13.47 -18.83 -1.54
CA SER A 237 12.87 -20.09 -1.07
C SER A 237 11.48 -20.26 -1.69
N PRO A 238 11.15 -21.44 -2.25
CA PRO A 238 9.82 -21.70 -2.80
C PRO A 238 8.77 -21.96 -1.70
N SER A 239 9.20 -22.18 -0.46
CA SER A 239 8.28 -22.47 0.64
C SER A 239 7.51 -21.20 1.01
N PRO A 240 6.17 -21.23 1.07
CA PRO A 240 5.38 -20.09 1.50
C PRO A 240 5.39 -19.90 3.02
N TYR A 241 6.02 -20.82 3.75
CA TYR A 241 6.07 -20.83 5.19
C TYR A 241 7.42 -21.33 5.69
N LEU A 242 7.89 -20.74 6.79
CA LEU A 242 9.10 -21.14 7.48
C LEU A 242 8.70 -22.00 8.69
N GLN A 243 9.24 -23.21 8.86
CA GLN A 243 8.88 -24.10 9.97
C GLN A 243 9.21 -23.47 11.34
N PRO A 244 8.43 -23.74 12.41
CA PRO A 244 8.80 -23.34 13.76
C PRO A 244 10.20 -23.88 14.12
N ASP A 245 10.99 -23.09 14.85
CA ASP A 245 12.38 -23.42 15.21
C ASP A 245 13.34 -23.63 14.03
N ALA A 246 12.92 -23.37 12.79
CA ALA A 246 13.80 -23.45 11.63
C ALA A 246 15.00 -22.51 11.80
N PRO A 247 16.24 -22.99 11.53
CA PRO A 247 17.43 -22.17 11.58
C PRO A 247 17.37 -21.07 10.52
N ILE A 248 17.81 -19.88 10.88
CA ILE A 248 17.90 -18.72 9.98
C ILE A 248 19.24 -18.02 10.11
N VAL A 249 19.67 -17.36 9.03
CA VAL A 249 20.87 -16.52 8.99
C VAL A 249 20.49 -15.14 8.47
N VAL A 250 20.70 -14.11 9.29
CA VAL A 250 20.52 -12.71 8.89
C VAL A 250 21.86 -12.16 8.46
N THR A 251 21.93 -11.55 7.27
CA THR A 251 23.18 -10.95 6.77
C THR A 251 23.04 -9.44 6.74
N MET A 252 23.71 -8.74 7.66
CA MET A 252 23.70 -7.28 7.73
C MET A 252 24.82 -6.66 6.90
N HIS A 253 24.66 -5.36 6.60
CA HIS A 253 25.69 -4.53 6.01
C HIS A 253 26.97 -4.54 6.87
N GLY A 254 28.13 -4.48 6.21
CA GLY A 254 29.44 -4.70 6.84
C GLY A 254 29.83 -6.17 7.01
N GLY A 255 29.02 -7.11 6.50
CA GLY A 255 29.34 -8.55 6.48
C GLY A 255 29.06 -9.28 7.80
N LYS A 256 28.40 -8.61 8.77
CA LYS A 256 28.00 -9.24 10.03
C LYS A 256 26.84 -10.21 9.78
N GLY A 257 27.13 -11.51 9.87
CA GLY A 257 26.12 -12.56 9.88
C GLY A 257 25.63 -12.86 11.30
N LEU A 258 24.33 -13.00 11.49
CA LEU A 258 23.71 -13.43 12.73
C LEU A 258 22.92 -14.72 12.51
N ARG A 259 23.36 -15.80 13.13
CA ARG A 259 22.65 -17.09 13.12
C ARG A 259 21.61 -17.11 14.23
N SER A 260 20.41 -17.55 13.91
CA SER A 260 19.28 -17.57 14.85
C SER A 260 18.26 -18.63 14.42
N LYS A 261 17.03 -18.54 14.93
CA LYS A 261 15.92 -19.41 14.55
C LYS A 261 14.57 -18.69 14.56
N ARG A 262 13.60 -19.22 13.81
CA ARG A 262 12.19 -18.83 13.92
C ARG A 262 11.69 -19.17 15.33
N ARG A 263 11.09 -18.20 16.01
CA ARG A 263 10.50 -18.42 17.34
C ARG A 263 9.12 -19.07 17.18
N ASN A 264 8.80 -20.05 18.01
CA ASN A 264 7.43 -20.54 18.10
C ASN A 264 6.57 -19.54 18.90
N THR A 265 5.41 -19.12 18.38
CA THR A 265 4.50 -18.20 19.09
C THR A 265 3.08 -18.72 19.10
N ARG A 266 2.42 -18.62 20.26
CA ARG A 266 0.99 -18.95 20.40
C ARG A 266 0.05 -17.89 19.82
N SER A 267 0.56 -16.69 19.56
CA SER A 267 -0.23 -15.60 19.01
C SER A 267 -0.51 -15.83 17.53
N ALA A 268 -1.76 -15.63 17.10
CA ALA A 268 -2.16 -15.60 15.70
C ALA A 268 -1.58 -14.35 15.01
N ILE A 269 -0.27 -14.38 14.77
CA ILE A 269 0.35 -13.52 13.77
C ILE A 269 -0.07 -14.10 12.42
N ASN A 270 -0.21 -13.26 11.39
CA ASN A 270 -0.43 -13.75 10.05
C ASN A 270 0.85 -14.47 9.59
N ASP A 271 0.96 -15.75 9.93
CA ASP A 271 2.17 -16.59 9.78
C ASP A 271 2.67 -16.66 8.33
N ASN A 272 1.78 -16.37 7.37
CA ASN A 272 2.11 -16.31 5.95
C ASN A 272 2.81 -15.01 5.54
N LEU A 273 2.72 -13.96 6.34
CA LEU A 273 3.35 -12.66 6.07
C LEU A 273 4.52 -12.39 7.01
N TRP A 274 4.37 -12.70 8.28
CA TRP A 274 5.34 -12.37 9.32
C TRP A 274 5.78 -13.62 10.05
N PHE A 275 7.10 -13.75 10.27
CA PHE A 275 7.64 -14.79 11.12
C PHE A 275 8.40 -14.17 12.30
N PRO A 276 8.07 -14.55 13.55
CA PRO A 276 8.80 -14.06 14.71
C PRO A 276 10.17 -14.75 14.81
N THR A 277 11.16 -14.03 15.34
CA THR A 277 12.51 -14.56 15.54
C THR A 277 12.88 -14.55 17.03
N VAL A 278 13.99 -15.20 17.38
CA VAL A 278 14.62 -15.07 18.71
C VAL A 278 15.70 -13.97 18.75
N ILE A 279 15.82 -13.17 17.69
CA ILE A 279 16.81 -12.09 17.58
C ILE A 279 16.33 -10.88 18.38
N HIS A 280 17.17 -10.34 19.26
CA HIS A 280 16.87 -9.10 19.95
C HIS A 280 17.12 -7.89 19.04
N ARG A 281 16.31 -6.83 19.21
CA ARG A 281 16.41 -5.61 18.40
C ARG A 281 17.74 -4.89 18.51
N ASN A 282 18.50 -5.08 19.59
CA ASN A 282 19.81 -4.46 19.83
C ASN A 282 20.96 -5.19 19.09
N GLU A 283 20.71 -6.41 18.61
CA GLU A 283 21.71 -7.18 17.84
C GLU A 283 21.73 -6.81 16.35
N LEU A 284 20.67 -6.15 15.89
CA LEU A 284 20.41 -5.73 14.53
C LEU A 284 20.81 -4.26 14.30
N ASP A 285 21.03 -3.92 13.03
CA ASP A 285 21.07 -2.55 12.54
C ASP A 285 19.65 -1.92 12.51
N ALA A 286 19.42 -0.84 11.75
CA ALA A 286 18.09 -0.24 11.64
C ALA A 286 17.04 -1.11 10.91
N GLY A 287 17.42 -2.25 10.32
CA GLY A 287 16.55 -3.23 9.67
C GLY A 287 16.85 -3.39 8.18
N GLY A 288 16.02 -4.19 7.49
CA GLY A 288 16.11 -4.42 6.04
C GLY A 288 17.11 -5.49 5.61
N ALA A 289 17.81 -6.11 6.57
CA ALA A 289 18.73 -7.20 6.28
C ALA A 289 18.00 -8.45 5.75
N PRO A 290 18.49 -9.10 4.68
CA PRO A 290 17.92 -10.35 4.20
C PRO A 290 18.12 -11.49 5.20
N VAL A 291 17.14 -12.41 5.21
CA VAL A 291 17.11 -13.61 6.05
C VAL A 291 17.17 -14.83 5.14
N TYR A 292 18.10 -15.72 5.43
CA TYR A 292 18.32 -16.97 4.71
C TYR A 292 17.98 -18.18 5.59
N ASP A 293 17.58 -19.29 4.97
CA ASP A 293 17.48 -20.60 5.63
C ASP A 293 18.83 -21.34 5.65
N GLU A 294 18.82 -22.58 6.15
CA GLU A 294 20.00 -23.46 6.18
C GLU A 294 20.52 -23.85 4.79
N HIS A 295 19.69 -23.73 3.75
CA HIS A 295 20.04 -24.01 2.36
C HIS A 295 20.54 -22.75 1.63
N ASN A 296 20.74 -21.65 2.35
CA ASN A 296 21.13 -20.35 1.80
C ASN A 296 20.10 -19.79 0.80
N LEU A 297 18.82 -20.15 0.96
CA LEU A 297 17.71 -19.59 0.22
C LEU A 297 17.13 -18.39 0.98
N LEU A 298 16.82 -17.31 0.28
CA LEU A 298 16.22 -16.10 0.82
C LEU A 298 14.79 -16.40 1.23
N VAL A 299 14.50 -16.31 2.53
CA VAL A 299 13.17 -16.56 3.12
C VAL A 299 12.47 -15.29 3.57
N GLY A 300 13.20 -14.18 3.77
CA GLY A 300 12.58 -12.94 4.18
C GLY A 300 13.53 -11.76 4.37
N MET A 301 13.01 -10.75 5.04
CA MET A 301 13.70 -9.51 5.40
C MET A 301 13.41 -9.17 6.87
N ILE A 302 14.44 -8.90 7.67
CA ILE A 302 14.25 -8.53 9.07
C ILE A 302 13.76 -7.09 9.20
N THR A 303 12.79 -6.86 10.09
CA THR A 303 12.25 -5.53 10.41
C THR A 303 12.34 -5.23 11.90
N ARG A 304 12.43 -3.94 12.23
CA ARG A 304 12.29 -3.40 13.59
C ARG A 304 10.91 -2.81 13.87
N ASN A 305 10.02 -2.76 12.88
CA ASN A 305 8.66 -2.25 13.02
C ASN A 305 7.75 -3.29 13.71
N THR A 306 8.07 -3.59 14.97
CA THR A 306 7.37 -4.58 15.77
C THR A 306 6.84 -3.91 17.04
N SER A 307 5.93 -4.57 17.76
CA SER A 307 5.31 -3.99 18.96
C SER A 307 6.34 -3.49 19.96
N ARG A 308 6.19 -2.26 20.47
CA ARG A 308 7.07 -1.66 21.50
C ARG A 308 7.18 -2.52 22.77
N THR A 309 6.23 -3.41 23.00
CA THR A 309 6.19 -4.31 24.16
C THR A 309 7.05 -5.56 24.01
N ASN A 310 7.59 -5.83 22.82
CA ASN A 310 8.36 -7.03 22.53
C ASN A 310 9.75 -6.65 21.97
N ASP A 311 10.82 -7.08 22.65
CA ASP A 311 12.20 -6.81 22.26
C ASP A 311 12.70 -7.71 21.11
N TYR A 312 11.93 -8.72 20.73
CA TYR A 312 12.27 -9.60 19.61
C TYR A 312 11.92 -8.96 18.26
N ALA A 313 12.83 -9.10 17.30
CA ALA A 313 12.63 -8.72 15.91
C ALA A 313 11.74 -9.73 15.15
N TYR A 314 11.13 -9.25 14.08
CA TYR A 314 10.28 -10.06 13.21
C TYR A 314 10.85 -10.02 11.80
N GLY A 315 10.67 -11.10 11.07
CA GLY A 315 10.93 -11.14 9.64
C GLY A 315 9.64 -10.97 8.85
N LEU A 316 9.70 -10.17 7.79
CA LEU A 316 8.71 -10.17 6.72
C LEU A 316 9.06 -11.28 5.74
N HIS A 317 8.10 -12.13 5.41
CA HIS A 317 8.29 -13.21 4.46
C HIS A 317 8.61 -12.68 3.06
N ILE A 318 9.50 -13.37 2.34
CA ILE A 318 10.02 -12.92 1.05
C ILE A 318 8.92 -12.76 -0.01
N SER A 319 7.91 -13.62 0.01
CA SER A 319 6.75 -13.51 -0.89
C SER A 319 6.04 -12.16 -0.78
N GLN A 320 5.95 -11.58 0.43
CA GLN A 320 5.32 -10.29 0.63
C GLN A 320 6.18 -9.14 0.10
N VAL A 321 7.52 -9.24 0.20
CA VAL A 321 8.43 -8.26 -0.43
C VAL A 321 8.27 -8.30 -1.95
N TYR A 322 8.22 -9.48 -2.57
CA TYR A 322 8.04 -9.58 -4.02
C TYR A 322 6.65 -9.11 -4.49
N ARG A 323 5.58 -9.32 -3.72
CA ARG A 323 4.27 -8.69 -4.01
C ARG A 323 4.36 -7.16 -4.04
N CYS A 324 5.15 -6.56 -3.15
CA CYS A 324 5.41 -5.12 -3.17
C CYS A 324 6.18 -4.69 -4.44
N VAL A 325 7.14 -5.51 -4.89
CA VAL A 325 7.89 -5.28 -6.14
C VAL A 325 6.97 -5.38 -7.37
N GLU A 326 6.10 -6.40 -7.43
CA GLU A 326 5.13 -6.57 -8.50
C GLU A 326 4.14 -5.41 -8.57
N GLN A 327 3.60 -5.00 -7.41
CA GLN A 327 2.72 -3.83 -7.34
C GLN A 327 3.44 -2.57 -7.85
N TYR A 328 4.69 -2.34 -7.43
CA TYR A 328 5.49 -1.23 -7.95
C TYR A 328 5.71 -1.32 -9.46
N ALA A 329 6.00 -2.51 -9.99
CA ALA A 329 6.20 -2.69 -11.43
C ALA A 329 4.92 -2.33 -12.23
N GLN A 330 3.75 -2.75 -11.75
CA GLN A 330 2.46 -2.41 -12.36
C GLN A 330 2.18 -0.90 -12.30
N GLU A 331 2.34 -0.29 -11.12
CA GLU A 331 2.15 1.15 -10.94
C GLU A 331 3.13 1.96 -11.82
N SER A 332 4.40 1.54 -11.90
CA SER A 332 5.45 2.18 -12.69
C SER A 332 5.16 2.13 -14.19
N GLN A 333 4.66 0.99 -14.70
CA GLN A 333 4.24 0.86 -16.10
C GLN A 333 3.07 1.78 -16.44
N GLN A 334 2.09 1.93 -15.54
CA GLN A 334 0.94 2.81 -15.75
C GLN A 334 1.31 4.29 -15.85
N VAL A 335 2.39 4.70 -15.19
CA VAL A 335 2.86 6.10 -15.17
C VAL A 335 4.09 6.32 -16.04
N GLN A 336 4.45 5.37 -16.90
CA GLN A 336 5.64 5.48 -17.74
C GLN A 336 5.54 6.71 -18.66
N GLY A 337 6.57 7.55 -18.65
CA GLY A 337 6.62 8.82 -19.39
C GLY A 337 5.90 9.99 -18.70
N GLN A 338 5.29 9.78 -17.54
CA GLN A 338 4.67 10.84 -16.73
C GLN A 338 5.66 11.40 -15.70
N LYS A 339 5.47 12.67 -15.33
CA LYS A 339 6.23 13.28 -14.24
C LYS A 339 5.62 12.87 -12.91
N THR A 340 6.28 11.95 -12.21
CA THR A 340 5.83 11.44 -10.91
C THR A 340 6.79 11.78 -9.78
N THR A 341 6.32 11.62 -8.54
CA THR A 341 7.13 11.69 -7.31
C THR A 341 6.60 10.69 -6.30
N THR A 342 7.46 10.13 -5.45
CA THR A 342 7.02 9.31 -4.32
C THR A 342 6.47 10.20 -3.21
N CYS A 343 5.29 9.85 -2.67
CA CYS A 343 4.73 10.49 -1.50
C CYS A 343 5.46 10.05 -0.23
N THR A 344 6.02 10.98 0.53
CA THR A 344 6.81 10.68 1.74
C THR A 344 5.98 10.18 2.92
N ASN A 345 4.65 10.39 2.90
CA ASN A 345 3.74 9.98 3.96
C ASN A 345 3.12 8.58 3.76
N CYS A 346 2.54 8.30 2.59
CA CYS A 346 1.95 6.98 2.31
C CYS A 346 2.86 6.09 1.45
N GLY A 347 3.94 6.63 0.89
CA GLY A 347 4.87 5.90 0.04
C GLY A 347 4.39 5.64 -1.38
N ALA A 348 3.22 6.14 -1.80
CA ALA A 348 2.64 5.91 -3.13
C ALA A 348 3.31 6.75 -4.23
N ILE A 349 3.28 6.26 -5.46
CA ILE A 349 3.70 7.03 -6.63
C ILE A 349 2.59 8.04 -6.95
N SER A 350 2.93 9.32 -6.91
CA SER A 350 2.02 10.44 -7.16
C SER A 350 2.28 11.05 -8.53
N ARG A 351 1.23 11.23 -9.32
CA ARG A 351 1.20 11.93 -10.61
C ARG A 351 0.93 13.43 -10.46
N ALA A 352 0.68 13.90 -9.24
CA ALA A 352 0.42 15.30 -8.96
C ALA A 352 1.44 16.29 -9.59
N PRO A 353 2.76 16.00 -9.65
CA PRO A 353 3.71 16.88 -10.35
C PRO A 353 3.40 17.11 -11.83
N GLN A 354 2.81 16.13 -12.53
CA GLN A 354 2.41 16.28 -13.94
C GLN A 354 1.30 17.33 -14.12
N TYR A 355 0.45 17.48 -13.12
CA TYR A 355 -0.66 18.45 -13.11
C TYR A 355 -0.31 19.74 -12.33
N GLY A 356 0.93 19.87 -11.84
CA GLY A 356 1.35 20.96 -10.96
C GLY A 356 0.70 20.92 -9.57
N ALA A 357 0.06 19.80 -9.20
CA ALA A 357 -0.79 19.69 -8.03
C ALA A 357 0.02 19.38 -6.76
N PHE A 358 -0.31 20.02 -5.64
CA PHE A 358 0.57 20.04 -4.46
C PHE A 358 0.46 18.82 -3.52
N TYR A 359 -0.59 18.02 -3.67
CA TYR A 359 -0.97 16.98 -2.71
C TYR A 359 -0.93 15.61 -3.37
N CYS A 360 -0.61 14.59 -2.57
CA CYS A 360 -0.69 13.21 -3.01
C CYS A 360 -2.15 12.83 -3.28
N GLU A 361 -2.45 12.32 -4.47
CA GLU A 361 -3.79 11.86 -4.84
C GLU A 361 -4.25 10.62 -4.06
N THR A 362 -3.34 9.93 -3.36
CA THR A 362 -3.67 8.73 -2.57
C THR A 362 -4.02 9.05 -1.12
N CYS A 363 -3.31 9.97 -0.47
CA CYS A 363 -3.50 10.23 0.97
C CYS A 363 -3.65 11.72 1.33
N GLY A 364 -3.61 12.62 0.35
CA GLY A 364 -3.78 14.05 0.58
C GLY A 364 -2.60 14.78 1.21
N SER A 365 -1.50 14.11 1.55
CA SER A 365 -0.34 14.79 2.14
C SER A 365 0.35 15.72 1.13
N THR A 366 0.91 16.82 1.62
CA THR A 366 1.74 17.72 0.82
C THR A 366 2.97 16.95 0.30
N LEU A 367 3.25 17.08 -1.00
CA LEU A 367 4.41 16.43 -1.62
C LEU A 367 5.70 17.24 -1.38
N PRO A 368 6.89 16.60 -1.38
CA PRO A 368 8.14 17.27 -0.98
C PRO A 368 8.45 18.54 -1.76
N TYR A 369 8.22 18.54 -3.07
CA TYR A 369 8.48 19.70 -3.92
C TYR A 369 7.52 20.88 -3.67
N ALA A 370 6.42 20.64 -2.93
CA ALA A 370 5.34 21.59 -2.68
C ALA A 370 5.28 22.09 -1.22
N GLU A 371 6.24 21.72 -0.36
CA GLU A 371 6.25 22.12 1.05
C GLU A 371 6.37 23.64 1.21
N ASN A 372 7.23 24.27 0.42
CA ASN A 372 7.55 25.70 0.50
C ASN A 372 6.95 26.55 -0.64
N VAL A 373 5.97 26.00 -1.37
CA VAL A 373 5.34 26.69 -2.50
C VAL A 373 4.03 27.33 -2.07
N THR A 374 3.82 28.60 -2.40
CA THR A 374 2.53 29.28 -2.21
C THR A 374 1.48 28.64 -3.11
N ARG A 375 0.38 28.17 -2.51
CA ARG A 375 -0.61 27.32 -3.18
C ARG A 375 -1.77 28.14 -3.71
N TYR A 376 -2.07 27.98 -4.99
CA TYR A 376 -3.24 28.57 -5.64
C TYR A 376 -4.11 27.47 -6.24
N PRO A 377 -5.43 27.68 -6.40
CA PRO A 377 -6.29 26.76 -7.16
C PRO A 377 -5.71 26.49 -8.55
N LEU A 378 -5.64 25.22 -8.94
CA LEU A 378 -5.14 24.76 -10.23
C LEU A 378 -6.27 24.00 -10.94
N PRO A 379 -6.94 24.60 -11.94
CA PRO A 379 -8.05 23.96 -12.65
C PRO A 379 -7.67 22.64 -13.31
N ASN A 380 -6.42 22.52 -13.77
CA ASN A 380 -5.88 21.30 -14.37
C ASN A 380 -5.66 20.15 -13.36
N ALA A 381 -5.54 20.45 -12.07
CA ALA A 381 -5.45 19.43 -11.02
C ALA A 381 -6.81 18.79 -10.70
N ALA A 382 -7.91 19.41 -11.12
CA ALA A 382 -9.26 18.92 -10.84
C ALA A 382 -9.54 17.52 -11.40
N ALA A 383 -8.98 17.22 -12.58
CA ALA A 383 -9.08 15.90 -13.18
C ALA A 383 -8.36 14.82 -12.37
N LEU A 384 -7.25 15.16 -11.71
CA LEU A 384 -6.45 14.21 -10.93
C LEU A 384 -7.18 13.81 -9.63
N TYR A 385 -7.76 14.78 -8.94
CA TYR A 385 -8.46 14.54 -7.66
C TYR A 385 -9.91 14.10 -7.83
N GLN A 386 -10.33 13.80 -9.07
CA GLN A 386 -11.70 13.41 -9.41
C GLN A 386 -12.74 14.42 -8.89
N GLU A 387 -12.40 15.71 -9.00
CA GLU A 387 -13.17 16.81 -8.41
C GLU A 387 -14.63 16.84 -8.86
N ASN A 388 -14.88 16.34 -10.08
CA ASN A 388 -16.19 16.33 -10.68
C ASN A 388 -17.19 15.32 -10.06
N MET A 389 -16.80 14.51 -9.06
CA MET A 389 -17.69 13.49 -8.48
C MET A 389 -18.37 13.87 -7.15
N HIS A 390 -17.96 14.94 -6.44
CA HIS A 390 -18.46 15.22 -5.09
C HIS A 390 -18.85 16.69 -4.87
N ARG A 391 -19.79 16.93 -3.94
CA ARG A 391 -20.21 18.28 -3.53
C ARG A 391 -18.99 19.12 -3.09
N PRO A 392 -18.85 20.37 -3.57
CA PRO A 392 -17.72 21.24 -3.23
C PRO A 392 -17.61 21.46 -1.72
N CYS A 393 -16.38 21.66 -1.25
CA CYS A 393 -16.08 22.03 0.13
C CYS A 393 -16.90 23.24 0.57
N PRO A 394 -17.69 23.17 1.65
CA PRO A 394 -18.48 24.32 2.10
C PRO A 394 -17.61 25.52 2.49
N ASN A 395 -16.38 25.27 2.99
CA ASN A 395 -15.46 26.33 3.42
C ASN A 395 -14.70 26.98 2.25
N CYS A 396 -14.11 26.20 1.34
CA CYS A 396 -13.24 26.75 0.28
C CYS A 396 -13.76 26.55 -1.14
N GLN A 397 -14.97 26.00 -1.30
CA GLN A 397 -15.64 25.67 -2.57
C GLN A 397 -14.83 24.75 -3.48
N ALA A 398 -13.78 24.11 -2.97
CA ALA A 398 -12.95 23.22 -3.74
C ALA A 398 -13.63 21.87 -3.93
N GLN A 399 -13.51 21.32 -5.13
CA GLN A 399 -14.14 20.08 -5.50
C GLN A 399 -13.21 18.87 -5.29
N VAL A 400 -11.96 19.08 -4.82
CA VAL A 400 -10.89 18.11 -4.45
C VAL A 400 -11.28 16.86 -3.65
N GLY A 401 -12.55 16.69 -3.27
CA GLY A 401 -13.01 15.61 -2.41
C GLY A 401 -12.62 15.80 -0.94
N TYR A 402 -12.96 14.81 -0.13
CA TYR A 402 -12.66 14.77 1.29
C TYR A 402 -11.89 13.50 1.62
N TYR A 403 -10.93 13.61 2.53
CA TYR A 403 -10.26 12.48 3.16
C TYR A 403 -10.42 12.60 4.66
N ASP A 404 -10.96 11.57 5.31
CA ASP A 404 -11.29 11.60 6.74
C ASP A 404 -12.16 12.82 7.12
N SER A 405 -13.22 13.06 6.34
CA SER A 405 -14.09 14.24 6.44
C SER A 405 -13.40 15.60 6.23
N ARG A 406 -12.09 15.65 6.00
CA ARG A 406 -11.36 16.89 5.77
C ARG A 406 -11.21 17.17 4.30
N CYS A 407 -11.52 18.40 3.90
CA CYS A 407 -11.30 18.85 2.54
C CYS A 407 -9.82 18.73 2.21
N LEU A 408 -9.51 18.04 1.11
CA LEU A 408 -8.12 17.81 0.68
C LEU A 408 -7.36 19.10 0.33
N ARG A 409 -8.04 20.25 0.22
CA ARG A 409 -7.44 21.54 -0.11
C ARG A 409 -7.28 22.45 1.11
N CYS A 410 -8.36 22.71 1.85
CA CYS A 410 -8.31 23.64 2.98
C CYS A 410 -8.25 22.94 4.34
N GLY A 411 -8.27 21.62 4.39
CA GLY A 411 -8.29 20.84 5.63
C GLY A 411 -9.58 20.95 6.44
N HIS A 412 -10.59 21.66 5.93
CA HIS A 412 -11.86 21.87 6.63
C HIS A 412 -12.61 20.56 6.83
N ASP A 413 -12.93 20.25 8.08
CA ASP A 413 -13.66 19.06 8.47
C ASP A 413 -15.17 19.27 8.32
N ILE A 414 -15.81 18.54 7.41
CA ILE A 414 -17.25 18.64 7.16
C ILE A 414 -18.12 18.14 8.31
N THR A 415 -17.54 17.40 9.26
CA THR A 415 -18.27 16.95 10.44
C THR A 415 -18.35 18.03 11.51
N THR A 416 -17.54 19.08 11.41
CA THR A 416 -17.62 20.20 12.35
C THR A 416 -18.81 21.08 11.95
N PRO A 417 -19.87 21.17 12.77
CA PRO A 417 -21.01 22.03 12.45
C PRO A 417 -20.52 23.47 12.34
N ALA A 418 -20.90 24.15 11.25
CA ALA A 418 -20.62 25.57 11.09
C ALA A 418 -21.19 26.31 12.30
N GLN A 419 -20.30 26.88 13.13
CA GLN A 419 -20.70 27.84 14.15
C GLN A 419 -21.27 29.04 13.38
N GLN A 420 -22.60 29.13 13.35
CA GLN A 420 -23.33 30.25 12.78
C GLN A 420 -23.18 31.49 13.66
#